data_AF-A3NST4-F1
#
_entry.id   AF-A3NST4-F1
#
_cell.length_a   1.000
_cell.length_b   1.000
_cell.length_c   1.000
_cell.angle_alpha   90.00
_cell.angle_beta   90.00
_cell.angle_gamma   90.00
#
_symmetry.space_group_name_H-M   'P 1'
#
loop_
_entity.id
_entity.type
_entity.pdbx_description
1 polymer ?
#
loop_
_entity_poly.entity_id
_entity_poly.type
_entity_poly.pdbx_seq_one_letter_code
_entity_poly.pdbx_strand_id
1 'polypeptide(L)' 'MKSAPPDPADPKRRRPSNLVLNLFAVLVGVVTFGLGAAWVIYTWLVDREAPYFAIPLVFSVPVIVAVAVRSIWE' A
#
# COMPACT_ATOMS: atom_id res chain seq x y z
N MET A 1 6.65 26.36 -44.33
CA MET A 1 5.99 25.20 -43.71
C MET A 1 7.03 24.10 -43.56
N LYS A 2 7.53 23.85 -42.34
CA LYS A 2 8.48 22.76 -42.07
C LYS A 2 7.90 21.89 -40.96
N SER A 3 7.29 20.78 -41.36
CA SER A 3 6.76 19.74 -40.49
C SER A 3 7.92 19.04 -39.80
N ALA A 4 8.02 19.22 -38.48
CA ALA A 4 8.89 18.40 -37.64
C ALA A 4 8.39 16.95 -37.64
N PRO A 5 9.28 15.94 -37.70
CA PRO A 5 8.87 14.54 -37.58
C PRO A 5 8.37 14.26 -36.15
N PRO A 6 7.38 13.36 -35.98
CA PRO A 6 6.90 12.97 -34.67
C PRO A 6 8.02 12.23 -33.92
N ASP A 7 8.36 12.73 -32.73
CA ASP A 7 9.36 12.15 -31.84
C ASP A 7 8.99 10.70 -31.49
N PRO A 8 9.85 9.70 -31.77
CA PRO A 8 9.55 8.31 -31.51
C PRO A 8 9.84 7.99 -30.04
N ALA A 9 8.80 7.52 -29.36
CA ALA A 9 8.88 6.82 -28.09
C ALA A 9 9.30 7.67 -26.88
N ASP A 10 8.39 8.53 -26.45
CA ASP A 10 8.14 8.58 -25.01
C ASP A 10 7.60 7.19 -24.65
N PRO A 11 8.29 6.36 -23.83
CA PRO A 11 7.70 5.12 -23.35
C PRO A 11 6.56 5.57 -22.47
N LYS A 12 5.36 5.69 -23.08
CA LYS A 12 4.08 5.94 -22.44
C LYS A 12 4.02 4.93 -21.32
N ARG A 13 4.46 5.34 -20.12
CA ARG A 13 4.51 4.52 -18.92
C ARG A 13 3.14 3.90 -18.92
N ARG A 14 3.07 2.58 -19.12
CA ARG A 14 1.81 1.85 -19.15
C ARG A 14 1.24 2.00 -17.76
N ARG A 15 0.58 3.14 -17.50
CA ARG A 15 -0.06 3.45 -16.23
C ARG A 15 -1.10 2.36 -16.13
N PRO A 16 -0.92 1.40 -15.22
CA PRO A 16 -1.95 0.42 -14.98
C PRO A 16 -3.18 1.21 -14.55
N SER A 17 -4.34 0.76 -15.01
CA SER A 17 -5.59 1.47 -14.76
C SER A 17 -5.70 1.84 -13.28
N ASN A 18 -6.12 3.06 -12.97
CA ASN A 18 -6.28 3.56 -11.59
C ASN A 18 -7.07 2.57 -10.71
N LEU A 19 -7.97 1.79 -11.33
CA LEU A 19 -8.74 0.72 -10.69
C LEU A 19 -7.86 -0.43 -10.19
N VAL A 20 -6.92 -0.91 -11.02
CA VAL A 20 -5.96 -1.96 -10.67
C VAL A 20 -5.04 -1.47 -9.55
N LEU A 21 -4.62 -0.21 -9.64
CA LEU A 21 -3.77 0.43 -8.65
C LEU A 21 -4.43 0.54 -7.28
N ASN A 22 -5.68 0.99 -7.27
CA ASN A 22 -6.44 1.14 -6.04
C ASN A 22 -6.73 -0.23 -5.42
N LEU A 23 -7.04 -1.24 -6.24
CA LEU A 23 -7.24 -2.61 -5.76
C LEU A 23 -5.96 -3.19 -5.15
N PHE A 24 -4.80 -2.95 -5.77
CA PHE A 24 -3.52 -3.40 -5.25
C PHE A 24 -3.16 -2.72 -3.92
N ALA A 25 -3.35 -1.40 -3.84
CA ALA A 25 -3.12 -0.65 -2.60
C ALA A 25 -4.03 -1.14 -1.46
N VAL A 26 -5.32 -1.40 -1.75
CA VAL A 26 -6.26 -1.98 -0.78
C VAL A 26 -5.84 -3.39 -0.36
N LEU A 27 -5.46 -4.26 -1.31
CA LEU A 27 -4.97 -5.61 -1.00
C LEU A 27 -3.75 -5.58 -0.09
N VAL A 28 -2.77 -4.72 -0.39
CA VAL A 28 -1.57 -4.55 0.44
C VAL A 28 -1.94 -4.06 1.84
N GLY A 29 -2.87 -3.09 1.95
CA GLY A 29 -3.39 -2.63 3.23
C GLY A 29 -4.05 -3.76 4.04
N VAL A 30 -4.90 -4.57 3.40
CA VAL A 30 -5.61 -5.69 4.04
C VAL A 30 -4.64 -6.77 4.51
N VAL A 31 -3.65 -7.14 3.68
CA VAL A 31 -2.63 -8.14 4.06
C VAL A 31 -1.79 -7.65 5.24
N THR A 32 -1.35 -6.40 5.19
CA THR A 32 -0.56 -5.77 6.27
C THR A 32 -1.36 -5.70 7.57
N PHE A 33 -2.64 -5.34 7.48
CA PHE A 33 -3.55 -5.33 8.62
C PHE A 33 -3.77 -6.73 9.19
N GLY A 34 -3.98 -7.74 8.34
CA GLY A 34 -4.14 -9.13 8.78
C GLY A 34 -2.91 -9.65 9.53
N LEU A 35 -1.71 -9.35 9.03
CA LEU A 35 -0.45 -9.69 9.71
C LEU A 35 -0.30 -8.98 11.05
N GLY A 36 -0.59 -7.69 11.11
CA GLY A 36 -0.53 -6.91 12.35
C GLY A 36 -1.56 -7.38 13.38
N ALA A 37 -2.80 -7.64 12.96
CA ALA A 37 -3.86 -8.15 13.83
C ALA A 37 -3.54 -9.55 14.36
N ALA A 38 -3.06 -10.45 13.48
CA ALA A 38 -2.63 -11.79 13.88
C ALA A 38 -1.47 -11.73 14.89
N TRP A 39 -0.51 -10.82 14.68
CA TRP A 39 0.57 -10.57 15.63
C TRP A 39 0.04 -10.13 16.99
N VAL A 40 -0.83 -9.12 17.03
CA VAL A 40 -1.42 -8.63 18.29
C VAL A 40 -2.16 -9.74 19.03
N ILE A 41 -2.97 -10.53 18.32
CA ILE A 41 -3.69 -11.67 18.92
C ILE A 41 -2.71 -12.70 19.48
N TYR A 42 -1.65 -13.04 18.73
CA TYR A 42 -0.62 -13.98 19.16
C TYR A 42 0.10 -13.50 20.42
N THR A 43 0.55 -12.24 20.46
CA THR A 43 1.22 -11.64 21.62
C THR A 43 0.29 -11.60 22.84
N TRP A 44 -0.99 -11.28 22.65
CA TRP A 44 -1.98 -11.31 23.73
C TRP A 44 -2.14 -12.70 24.35
N LEU A 45 -2.07 -13.74 23.53
CA LEU A 45 -2.30 -15.14 23.93
C LEU A 45 -1.03 -15.81 24.51
N VAL A 46 0.14 -15.49 23.96
CA VAL A 46 1.42 -16.13 24.29
C VAL A 46 2.20 -15.35 25.35
N ASP A 47 2.36 -14.03 25.17
CA ASP A 47 3.23 -13.23 26.03
C ASP A 47 2.50 -12.69 27.27
N ARG A 48 1.14 -12.71 27.30
CA ARG A 48 0.27 -12.16 28.38
C ARG A 48 0.52 -10.70 28.77
N GLU A 49 1.52 -10.05 28.19
CA GLU A 49 1.81 -8.64 28.28
C GLU A 49 1.31 -8.02 26.97
N ALA A 50 0.19 -7.30 27.04
CA ALA A 50 -0.30 -6.57 25.88
C ALA A 50 0.43 -5.23 25.82
N PRO A 51 1.37 -5.00 24.89
CA PRO A 51 1.92 -3.68 24.69
C PRO A 51 0.79 -2.76 24.21
N TYR A 52 0.23 -1.96 25.12
CA TYR A 52 -0.91 -1.06 24.84
C TYR A 52 -0.66 -0.12 23.64
N PHE A 53 0.61 0.17 23.35
CA PHE A 53 1.04 0.98 22.22
C PHE A 53 0.98 0.25 20.87
N ALA A 54 1.05 -1.08 20.87
CA ALA A 54 1.00 -1.88 19.65
C ALA A 54 -0.39 -1.87 19.01
N ILE A 55 -1.46 -1.70 19.82
CA ILE A 55 -2.84 -1.67 19.33
C ILE A 55 -3.02 -0.54 18.30
N PRO A 56 -2.84 0.75 18.64
CA PRO A 56 -2.98 1.83 17.66
C PRO A 56 -1.96 1.73 16.51
N LEU A 57 -0.73 1.31 16.79
CA LEU A 57 0.32 1.14 15.77
C LEU A 57 -0.11 0.15 14.67
N VAL A 58 -0.72 -0.97 15.07
CA VAL A 58 -1.19 -2.03 14.15
C VAL A 58 -2.35 -1.56 13.28
N PHE A 59 -3.16 -0.60 13.75
CA PHE A 59 -4.18 0.04 12.92
C PHE A 59 -3.63 1.16 12.03
N SER A 60 -2.61 1.90 12.47
CA SER A 60 -2.05 3.03 11.71
C SER A 60 -1.12 2.61 10.56
N VAL A 61 -0.25 1.62 10.78
CA VAL A 61 0.73 1.15 9.77
C VAL A 61 0.08 0.72 8.45
N PRO A 62 -0.99 -0.09 8.42
CA PRO A 62 -1.61 -0.52 7.17
C PRO A 62 -2.20 0.65 6.37
N VAL A 63 -2.77 1.64 7.06
CA VAL A 63 -3.34 2.84 6.42
C VAL A 63 -2.22 3.67 5.78
N ILE A 64 -1.11 3.88 6.48
CA ILE A 64 0.06 4.61 5.97
C ILE A 64 0.65 3.88 4.75
N VAL A 65 0.79 2.56 4.82
CA VAL A 65 1.31 1.75 3.72
C VAL A 65 0.41 1.83 2.49
N ALA A 66 -0.91 1.73 2.66
CA ALA A 66 -1.86 1.84 1.55
C ALA A 66 -1.79 3.21 0.86
N VAL A 67 -1.68 4.30 1.64
CA VAL A 67 -1.54 5.66 1.10
C VAL A 67 -0.19 5.85 0.42
N ALA A 68 0.90 5.36 0.99
CA ALA A 68 2.24 5.47 0.42
C ALA A 68 2.36 4.73 -0.92
N VAL A 69 1.83 3.51 -1.01
CA VAL A 69 1.82 2.73 -2.27
C VAL A 69 1.03 3.45 -3.36
N ARG A 70 -0.12 4.04 -3.00
CA ARG A 70 -0.92 4.83 -3.94
C ARG A 70 -0.19 6.09 -4.41
N SER A 71 0.47 6.82 -3.49
CA SER A 71 1.20 8.05 -3.80
C SER A 71 2.43 7.81 -4.69
N ILE A 72 3.09 6.65 -4.60
CA ILE A 72 4.24 6.32 -5.45
C ILE A 72 3.82 6.07 -6.92
N TRP A 73 2.55 5.72 -7.16
CA TRP A 73 2.05 5.40 -8.50
C TRP A 73 1.12 6.46 -9.12
N GLU A 74 0.76 7.53 -8.40
CA GLU A 74 0.18 8.75 -8.98
C GLU A 74 1.19 9.52 -9.86
#